data_AF-A0A3S0R8S9-F1
#
_entry.id   AF-A0A3S0R8S9-F1
#
_cell.length_a   1.000
_cell.length_b   1.000
_cell.length_c   1.000
_cell.angle_alpha   90.00
_cell.angle_beta   90.00
_cell.angle_gamma   90.00
#
_symmetry.space_group_name_H-M   'P 1'
#
loop_
_entity.id
_entity.type
_entity.pdbx_description
1 polymer ?
#
loop_
_entity_poly.entity_id
_entity_poly.type
_entity_poly.pdbx_seq_one_letter_code
_entity_poly.pdbx_strand_id
1 'polypeptide(L)'
;MTTPPASAAASQPTLPPTQRPPIEWRISDEPVPYPEAMAAMEERVEAIRAGTAPELVWLLEHPPLYTAGTSARDEDLLDATRFPVYRSGRGGQFTYHGPGQRVAYVMLDLKARGADIRAYVRDLEEWIIQTLAAFTIKGERREGRVGIWVDKAPYGGLRGQEDKIAAIGVRVRRWVSFHGIALNVEPDLSHFTGIVPCGINEHGVTSLVALGHPVTMDDVDSALIAAWPTVFGGPMRGEDESDTDA
;
A
#
# COMPACT_ATOMS: atom_id res chain seq x y z
N MET A 1 31.56 -43.21 -0.34
CA MET A 1 30.95 -42.05 -1.00
C MET A 1 30.48 -41.10 0.10
N THR A 2 31.26 -40.06 0.35
CA THR A 2 31.09 -39.16 1.49
C THR A 2 30.28 -37.95 1.02
N THR A 3 29.08 -37.76 1.57
CA THR A 3 28.22 -36.61 1.30
C THR A 3 28.92 -35.33 1.78
N PRO A 4 29.00 -34.25 0.98
CA PRO A 4 29.56 -32.99 1.46
C PRO A 4 28.58 -32.32 2.44
N PRO A 5 29.07 -31.58 3.45
CA PRO A 5 28.19 -30.87 4.37
C PRO A 5 27.51 -29.70 3.64
N ALA A 6 26.24 -29.48 3.97
CA ALA A 6 25.48 -28.34 3.52
C ALA A 6 26.17 -27.04 3.99
N SER A 7 26.50 -26.18 3.03
CA SER A 7 26.98 -24.83 3.31
C SER A 7 25.86 -24.05 4.00
N ALA A 8 26.07 -23.72 5.27
CA ALA A 8 25.22 -22.78 5.98
C ALA A 8 25.40 -21.40 5.32
N ALA A 9 24.35 -20.91 4.65
CA ALA A 9 24.32 -19.54 4.17
C ALA A 9 24.44 -18.61 5.38
N ALA A 10 25.57 -17.92 5.50
CA ALA A 10 25.79 -16.95 6.55
C ALA A 10 24.68 -15.88 6.48
N SER A 11 23.94 -15.72 7.58
CA SER A 11 23.01 -14.60 7.74
C SER A 11 23.81 -13.31 7.70
N GLN A 12 23.64 -12.53 6.63
CA GLN A 12 24.20 -11.19 6.57
C GLN A 12 23.67 -10.37 7.76
N PRO A 13 24.54 -9.64 8.47
CA PRO A 13 24.11 -8.80 9.58
C PRO A 13 23.18 -7.71 9.07
N THR A 14 22.06 -7.51 9.78
CA THR A 14 21.12 -6.42 9.56
C THR A 14 21.86 -5.10 9.73
N LEU A 15 21.99 -4.30 8.67
CA LEU A 15 22.61 -2.98 8.78
C LEU A 15 21.75 -2.09 9.70
N PRO A 16 22.38 -1.31 10.61
CA PRO A 16 21.64 -0.35 11.42
C PRO A 16 20.93 0.67 10.51
N PRO A 17 19.76 1.23 10.91
CA PRO A 17 18.97 2.14 10.09
C PRO A 17 19.77 3.32 9.51
N THR A 18 20.78 3.79 10.24
CA THR A 18 21.65 4.93 9.88
C THR A 18 22.68 4.63 8.78
N GLN A 19 22.80 3.37 8.32
CA GLN A 19 23.75 2.95 7.29
C GLN A 19 23.08 2.39 6.03
N ARG A 20 21.74 2.43 5.94
CA ARG A 20 21.03 2.02 4.72
C ARG A 20 21.19 3.11 3.65
N PRO A 21 21.38 2.74 2.37
CA PRO A 21 21.33 3.72 1.29
C PRO A 21 19.97 4.44 1.31
N PRO A 22 19.93 5.73 0.93
CA PRO A 22 18.67 6.45 0.85
C PRO A 22 17.72 5.74 -0.12
N ILE A 23 16.43 5.74 0.23
CA ILE A 23 15.42 5.15 -0.64
C ILE A 23 15.27 5.97 -1.92
N GLU A 24 15.14 5.29 -3.05
CA GLU A 24 14.84 5.94 -4.31
C GLU A 24 13.35 6.28 -4.37
N TRP A 25 13.03 7.48 -4.86
CA TRP A 25 11.67 7.88 -5.19
C TRP A 25 11.55 8.00 -6.70
N ARG A 26 10.49 7.39 -7.24
CA ARG A 26 10.10 7.54 -8.64
C ARG A 26 8.66 8.00 -8.68
N ILE A 27 8.36 8.96 -9.55
CA ILE A 27 7.01 9.44 -9.81
C ILE A 27 6.77 9.32 -11.31
N SER A 28 5.64 8.73 -11.70
CA SER A 28 5.20 8.69 -13.09
C SER A 28 4.20 9.81 -13.37
N ASP A 29 4.48 10.58 -14.42
CA ASP A 29 3.65 11.73 -14.83
C ASP A 29 2.40 11.30 -15.63
N GLU A 30 2.42 10.10 -16.22
CA GLU A 30 1.30 9.52 -16.97
C GLU A 30 0.83 8.20 -16.36
N PRO A 31 -0.46 7.83 -16.54
CA PRO A 31 -0.96 6.54 -16.11
C PRO A 31 -0.18 5.37 -16.72
N VAL A 32 0.34 4.49 -15.87
CA VAL A 32 1.18 3.36 -16.28
C VAL A 32 0.32 2.13 -16.53
N PRO A 33 0.43 1.42 -17.67
CA PRO A 33 -0.24 0.14 -17.85
C PRO A 33 0.17 -0.90 -16.80
N TYR A 34 -0.81 -1.62 -16.23
CA TYR A 34 -0.53 -2.56 -15.14
C TYR A 34 0.51 -3.64 -15.45
N PRO A 35 0.53 -4.28 -16.64
CA PRO A 35 1.57 -5.26 -16.98
C PRO A 35 2.98 -4.67 -16.97
N GLU A 36 3.15 -3.42 -17.40
CA GLU A 36 4.45 -2.73 -17.40
C GLU A 36 4.91 -2.43 -15.98
N ALA A 37 3.98 -1.95 -15.14
CA ALA A 37 4.28 -1.72 -13.73
C ALA A 37 4.65 -3.02 -12.99
N MET A 38 3.96 -4.12 -13.28
CA MET A 38 4.32 -5.44 -12.76
C MET A 38 5.72 -5.86 -13.18
N ALA A 39 6.06 -5.77 -14.46
CA ALA A 39 7.40 -6.11 -14.94
C ALA A 39 8.49 -5.27 -14.27
N ALA A 40 8.28 -3.95 -14.15
CA ALA A 40 9.21 -3.05 -13.48
C ALA A 40 9.36 -3.34 -11.98
N MET A 41 8.27 -3.70 -11.29
CA MET A 41 8.34 -4.15 -9.90
C MET A 41 9.12 -5.46 -9.76
N GLU A 42 8.89 -6.44 -10.64
CA GLU A 42 9.61 -7.71 -10.58
C GLU A 42 11.12 -7.54 -10.80
N GLU A 43 11.50 -6.73 -11.79
CA GLU A 43 12.91 -6.39 -12.04
C GLU A 43 13.54 -5.71 -10.83
N ARG A 44 12.88 -4.68 -10.28
CA ARG A 44 13.38 -3.96 -9.10
C ARG A 44 13.51 -4.87 -7.89
N VAL A 45 12.55 -5.76 -7.63
CA VAL A 45 12.58 -6.74 -6.54
C VAL A 45 13.80 -7.65 -6.65
N GLU A 46 14.10 -8.15 -7.85
CA GLU A 46 15.29 -9.00 -8.06
C GLU A 46 16.59 -8.21 -7.88
N ALA A 47 16.64 -6.96 -8.35
CA ALA A 47 17.81 -6.09 -8.23
C ALA A 47 18.08 -5.67 -6.77
N ILE A 48 17.05 -5.33 -5.99
CA ILE A 48 17.17 -5.08 -4.54
C ILE A 48 17.74 -6.32 -3.85
N ARG A 49 17.19 -7.50 -4.15
CA ARG A 49 17.66 -8.76 -3.56
C ARG A 49 19.12 -9.05 -3.92
N ALA A 50 19.54 -8.72 -5.13
CA ALA A 50 20.92 -8.89 -5.59
C ALA A 50 21.87 -7.83 -5.01
N GLY A 51 21.37 -6.81 -4.32
CA GLY A 51 22.15 -5.68 -3.84
C GLY A 51 22.65 -4.77 -4.97
N THR A 52 22.03 -4.83 -6.15
CA THR A 52 22.45 -4.08 -7.35
C THR A 52 21.58 -2.84 -7.61
N ALA A 53 20.49 -2.66 -6.86
CA ALA A 53 19.65 -1.46 -6.89
C ALA A 53 19.19 -1.09 -5.47
N PRO A 54 18.93 0.20 -5.19
CA PRO A 54 18.36 0.61 -3.92
C PRO A 54 16.88 0.20 -3.83
N GLU A 55 16.36 0.21 -2.61
CA GLU A 55 14.92 0.20 -2.33
C GLU A 55 14.22 1.34 -3.08
N LEU A 56 12.95 1.14 -3.43
CA LEU A 56 12.19 2.08 -4.27
C LEU A 56 10.77 2.29 -3.75
N VAL A 57 10.36 3.54 -3.64
CA VAL A 57 8.95 3.94 -3.64
C VAL A 57 8.61 4.51 -5.01
N TRP A 58 7.62 3.92 -5.67
CA TRP A 58 7.14 4.37 -6.97
C TRP A 58 5.69 4.84 -6.88
N LEU A 59 5.51 6.15 -7.04
CA LEU A 59 4.20 6.80 -7.10
C LEU A 59 3.73 6.86 -8.56
N LEU A 60 2.50 6.43 -8.80
CA LEU A 60 1.89 6.42 -10.13
C LEU A 60 0.38 6.42 -10.06
N GLU A 61 -0.22 6.50 -11.24
CA GLU A 61 -1.62 6.15 -11.48
C GLU A 61 -1.69 5.03 -12.51
N HIS A 62 -2.82 4.32 -12.54
CA HIS A 62 -3.12 3.33 -13.56
C HIS A 62 -4.26 3.83 -14.45
N PRO A 63 -4.36 3.37 -15.71
CA PRO A 63 -5.63 3.33 -16.40
C PRO A 63 -6.67 2.52 -15.60
N PRO A 64 -7.99 2.75 -15.78
CA PRO A 64 -9.03 2.04 -15.03
C PRO A 64 -8.91 0.51 -15.14
N LEU A 65 -8.83 -0.17 -13.99
CA LEU A 65 -8.68 -1.62 -13.90
C LEU A 65 -9.13 -2.19 -12.54
N TYR A 66 -9.35 -3.50 -12.51
CA TYR A 66 -9.49 -4.26 -11.27
C TYR A 66 -8.28 -5.15 -11.02
N THR A 67 -7.87 -5.28 -9.76
CA THR A 67 -6.91 -6.31 -9.34
C THR A 67 -7.51 -7.25 -8.32
N ALA A 68 -7.34 -8.56 -8.55
CA ALA A 68 -7.67 -9.62 -7.62
C ALA A 68 -6.42 -9.96 -6.78
N GLY A 69 -6.53 -9.84 -5.45
CA GLY A 69 -5.53 -10.37 -4.52
C GLY A 69 -5.70 -11.88 -4.27
N THR A 70 -4.87 -12.45 -3.39
CA THR A 70 -4.85 -13.89 -3.08
C THR A 70 -6.10 -14.38 -2.34
N SER A 71 -6.87 -13.47 -1.73
CA SER A 71 -8.10 -13.79 -0.99
C SER A 71 -9.36 -13.40 -1.76
N ALA A 72 -9.24 -12.94 -3.01
CA ALA A 72 -10.38 -12.58 -3.84
C ALA A 72 -11.18 -13.83 -4.23
N ARG A 73 -12.52 -13.75 -4.10
CA ARG A 73 -13.44 -14.78 -4.59
C ARG A 73 -14.09 -14.28 -5.86
N ASP A 74 -14.22 -15.14 -6.87
CA ASP A 74 -14.74 -14.72 -8.17
C ASP A 74 -16.16 -14.14 -8.09
N GLU A 75 -16.94 -14.53 -7.06
CA GLU A 75 -18.28 -13.99 -6.72
C GLU A 75 -18.27 -12.49 -6.39
N ASP A 76 -17.15 -11.99 -5.86
CA ASP A 76 -16.97 -10.60 -5.46
C ASP A 76 -16.68 -9.69 -6.68
N LEU A 77 -16.60 -10.24 -7.90
CA LEU A 77 -16.53 -9.48 -9.14
C LEU A 77 -17.93 -9.37 -9.76
N LEU A 78 -18.56 -8.21 -9.59
CA LEU A 78 -19.94 -7.96 -9.98
C LEU A 78 -20.07 -7.58 -11.47
N ASP A 79 -19.06 -6.92 -12.02
CA ASP A 79 -19.00 -6.57 -13.45
C ASP A 79 -17.59 -6.81 -14.02
N ALA A 80 -17.41 -7.99 -14.61
CA ALA A 80 -16.16 -8.37 -15.26
C ALA A 80 -15.94 -7.68 -16.62
N THR A 81 -16.94 -7.00 -17.18
CA THR A 81 -16.88 -6.39 -18.51
C THR A 81 -16.47 -4.92 -18.48
N ARG A 82 -16.60 -4.28 -17.31
CA ARG A 82 -16.32 -2.85 -17.15
C ARG A 82 -14.85 -2.50 -17.37
N PHE A 83 -13.94 -3.26 -16.78
CA PHE A 83 -12.50 -3.00 -16.86
C PHE A 83 -11.67 -4.30 -16.94
N PRO A 84 -10.43 -4.23 -17.45
CA PRO A 84 -9.50 -5.35 -17.38
C PRO A 84 -9.26 -5.80 -15.93
N VAL A 85 -9.24 -7.12 -15.72
CA VAL A 85 -9.05 -7.74 -14.40
C VAL A 85 -7.72 -8.49 -14.37
N TYR A 86 -6.87 -8.16 -13.39
CA TYR A 86 -5.56 -8.79 -13.22
C TYR A 86 -5.47 -9.55 -11.89
N ARG A 87 -5.00 -10.80 -11.92
CA ARG A 87 -4.61 -11.52 -10.69
C ARG A 87 -3.21 -11.05 -10.26
N SER A 88 -3.15 -10.27 -9.19
CA SER A 88 -1.93 -9.59 -8.74
C SER A 88 -1.03 -10.47 -7.86
N GLY A 89 -1.62 -11.42 -7.13
CA GLY A 89 -0.92 -12.19 -6.10
C GLY A 89 -0.58 -11.39 -4.84
N ARG A 90 -0.99 -10.12 -4.74
CA ARG A 90 -0.94 -9.33 -3.50
C ARG A 90 -1.94 -9.87 -2.48
N GLY A 91 -1.71 -9.60 -1.19
CA GLY A 91 -2.68 -9.91 -0.14
C GLY A 91 -4.02 -9.15 -0.31
N GLY A 92 -5.09 -9.71 0.22
CA GLY A 92 -6.43 -9.11 0.20
C GLY A 92 -7.29 -9.55 -0.99
N GLN A 93 -8.41 -8.84 -1.17
CA GLN A 93 -9.46 -9.19 -2.15
C GLN A 93 -9.39 -8.30 -3.40
N PHE A 94 -10.49 -8.14 -4.13
CA PHE A 94 -10.59 -7.19 -5.25
C PHE A 94 -10.37 -5.74 -4.81
N THR A 95 -9.78 -4.93 -5.69
CA THR A 95 -9.78 -3.47 -5.60
C THR A 95 -9.79 -2.86 -7.00
N TYR A 96 -10.19 -1.60 -7.08
CA TYR A 96 -10.09 -0.75 -8.26
C TYR A 96 -8.83 0.11 -8.20
N HIS A 97 -8.23 0.34 -9.38
CA HIS A 97 -7.24 1.39 -9.63
C HIS A 97 -7.62 2.17 -10.89
N GLY A 98 -7.35 3.46 -10.91
CA GLY A 98 -7.58 4.31 -12.06
C GLY A 98 -7.17 5.77 -11.81
N PRO A 99 -7.43 6.68 -12.76
CA PRO A 99 -7.16 8.11 -12.58
C PRO A 99 -7.83 8.67 -11.33
N GLY A 100 -7.15 9.59 -10.66
CA GLY A 100 -7.54 10.19 -9.38
C GLY A 100 -7.19 9.33 -8.16
N GLN A 101 -6.58 8.15 -8.33
CA GLN A 101 -6.13 7.32 -7.21
C GLN A 101 -4.60 7.22 -7.21
N ARG A 102 -3.97 7.64 -6.10
CA ARG A 102 -2.52 7.55 -5.96
C ARG A 102 -2.11 6.17 -5.52
N VAL A 103 -1.45 5.43 -6.42
CA VAL A 103 -0.83 4.14 -6.10
C VAL A 103 0.62 4.39 -5.72
N ALA A 104 1.05 3.81 -4.61
CA ALA A 104 2.45 3.79 -4.22
C ALA A 104 2.93 2.34 -4.10
N TYR A 105 3.83 1.94 -4.98
CA TYR A 105 4.52 0.67 -4.91
C TYR A 105 5.79 0.80 -4.07
N VAL A 106 5.83 0.06 -2.95
CA VAL A 106 6.84 0.17 -1.90
C VAL A 106 7.67 -1.12 -1.89
N MET A 107 8.85 -1.04 -2.47
CA MET A 107 9.77 -2.16 -2.66
C MET A 107 10.97 -2.03 -1.72
N LEU A 108 10.91 -2.76 -0.61
CA LEU A 108 11.86 -2.71 0.49
C LEU A 108 12.46 -4.09 0.76
N ASP A 109 13.71 -4.14 1.20
CA ASP A 109 14.29 -5.33 1.82
C ASP A 109 13.83 -5.41 3.28
N LEU A 110 12.74 -6.16 3.51
CA LEU A 110 12.19 -6.36 4.84
C LEU A 110 13.12 -7.15 5.76
N LYS A 111 14.02 -7.98 5.21
CA LYS A 111 15.01 -8.71 6.03
C LYS A 111 15.97 -7.74 6.68
N ALA A 112 16.44 -6.74 5.92
CA ALA A 112 17.26 -5.66 6.43
C ALA A 112 16.52 -4.75 7.42
N ARG A 113 15.18 -4.82 7.47
CA ARG A 113 14.29 -3.97 8.28
C ARG A 113 13.73 -4.63 9.54
N GLY A 114 14.10 -5.87 9.84
CA GLY A 114 13.64 -6.59 11.04
C GLY A 114 12.81 -7.83 10.75
N ALA A 115 12.54 -8.12 9.47
CA ALA A 115 11.89 -9.36 9.01
C ALA A 115 10.48 -9.61 9.60
N ASP A 116 9.69 -8.54 9.74
CA ASP A 116 8.31 -8.60 10.21
C ASP A 116 7.33 -7.98 9.19
N ILE A 117 6.50 -8.83 8.58
CA ILE A 117 5.52 -8.43 7.57
C ILE A 117 4.34 -7.68 8.20
N ARG A 118 3.94 -8.03 9.43
CA ARG A 118 2.82 -7.35 10.12
C ARG A 118 3.23 -5.95 10.53
N ALA A 119 4.45 -5.80 11.05
CA ALA A 119 5.03 -4.51 11.33
C ALA A 119 5.11 -3.63 10.07
N TYR A 120 5.57 -4.19 8.96
CA TYR A 120 5.59 -3.50 7.68
C TYR A 120 4.20 -3.00 7.23
N VAL A 121 3.16 -3.83 7.36
CA VAL A 121 1.78 -3.41 7.02
C VAL A 121 1.29 -2.30 7.95
N ARG A 122 1.56 -2.39 9.26
CA ARG A 122 1.23 -1.32 10.22
C ARG A 122 1.96 -0.02 9.90
N ASP A 123 3.21 -0.09 9.48
CA ASP A 123 3.98 1.07 9.05
C ASP A 123 3.38 1.68 7.77
N LEU A 124 2.92 0.89 6.79
CA LEU A 124 2.17 1.41 5.64
C LEU A 124 0.85 2.10 6.06
N GLU A 125 0.12 1.51 7.01
CA GLU A 125 -1.07 2.14 7.59
C GLU A 125 -0.73 3.47 8.26
N GLU A 126 0.35 3.52 9.05
CA GLU A 126 0.79 4.74 9.73
C GLU A 126 1.21 5.81 8.74
N TRP A 127 1.90 5.41 7.67
CA TRP A 127 2.31 6.31 6.61
C TRP A 127 1.13 6.98 5.94
N ILE A 128 0.05 6.24 5.66
CA ILE A 128 -1.20 6.82 5.15
C ILE A 128 -1.85 7.72 6.21
N ILE A 129 -1.92 7.32 7.47
CA ILE A 129 -2.54 8.11 8.54
C ILE A 129 -1.84 9.47 8.71
N GLN A 130 -0.51 9.47 8.74
CA GLN A 130 0.30 10.70 8.81
C GLN A 130 0.11 11.57 7.56
N THR A 131 0.00 10.95 6.38
CA THR A 131 -0.31 11.67 5.13
C THR A 131 -1.68 12.35 5.19
N LEU A 132 -2.71 11.64 5.67
CA LEU A 132 -4.06 12.19 5.83
C LEU A 132 -4.12 13.30 6.88
N ALA A 133 -3.35 13.18 7.97
CA ALA A 133 -3.27 14.18 9.02
C ALA A 133 -2.74 15.53 8.51
N ALA A 134 -1.88 15.55 7.49
CA ALA A 134 -1.43 16.78 6.83
C ALA A 134 -2.59 17.56 6.18
N PHE A 135 -3.68 16.88 5.83
CA PHE A 135 -4.91 17.47 5.29
C PHE A 135 -6.00 17.62 6.35
N THR A 136 -5.68 17.46 7.64
CA THR A 136 -6.63 17.49 8.77
C THR A 136 -7.71 16.39 8.68
N ILE A 137 -7.40 15.28 8.01
CA ILE A 137 -8.29 14.12 7.93
C ILE A 137 -7.81 13.07 8.91
N LYS A 138 -8.69 12.64 9.80
CA LYS A 138 -8.42 11.55 10.73
C LYS A 138 -8.64 10.21 10.03
N GLY A 139 -7.57 9.63 9.50
CA GLY A 139 -7.54 8.24 9.04
C GLY A 139 -7.38 7.28 10.22
N GLU A 140 -8.08 6.16 10.20
CA GLU A 140 -8.06 5.18 11.28
C GLU A 140 -7.93 3.74 10.78
N ARG A 141 -7.29 2.91 11.60
CA ARG A 141 -7.24 1.46 11.43
C ARG A 141 -8.55 0.85 11.94
N ARG A 142 -8.89 -0.32 11.41
CA ARG A 142 -10.04 -1.12 11.86
C ARG A 142 -9.64 -2.57 12.01
N GLU A 143 -9.95 -3.14 13.16
CA GLU A 143 -9.64 -4.54 13.45
C GLU A 143 -10.25 -5.45 12.38
N GLY A 144 -9.44 -6.40 11.87
CA GLY A 144 -9.84 -7.31 10.80
C GLY A 144 -10.03 -6.68 9.41
N ARG A 145 -9.89 -5.36 9.25
CA ARG A 145 -10.17 -4.62 8.01
C ARG A 145 -8.96 -3.81 7.54
N VAL A 146 -8.02 -4.51 6.89
CA VAL A 146 -6.78 -3.91 6.33
C VAL A 146 -7.07 -2.72 5.41
N GLY A 147 -6.31 -1.64 5.59
CA GLY A 147 -6.48 -0.35 4.91
C GLY A 147 -6.92 0.74 5.89
N ILE A 148 -7.09 1.96 5.39
CA ILE A 148 -7.44 3.13 6.20
C ILE A 148 -8.87 3.57 5.93
N TRP A 149 -9.57 3.88 7.02
CA TRP A 149 -10.97 4.24 7.06
C TRP A 149 -11.16 5.63 7.67
N VAL A 150 -12.25 6.30 7.30
CA VAL A 150 -12.60 7.63 7.80
C VAL A 150 -14.03 7.61 8.33
N ASP A 151 -14.25 8.14 9.53
CA ASP A 151 -15.58 8.43 10.05
C ASP A 151 -16.21 9.55 9.21
N LYS A 152 -17.40 9.30 8.68
CA LYS A 152 -18.12 10.26 7.83
C LYS A 152 -18.90 11.30 8.60
N ALA A 153 -19.09 11.16 9.92
CA ALA A 153 -19.85 12.10 10.73
C ALA A 153 -19.35 13.56 10.64
N PRO A 154 -18.03 13.86 10.66
CA PRO A 154 -17.51 15.21 10.46
C PRO A 154 -17.78 15.79 9.06
N TYR A 155 -18.12 14.93 8.10
CA TYR A 155 -18.29 15.24 6.68
C TYR A 155 -19.76 15.11 6.23
N GLY A 156 -20.70 15.21 7.18
CA GLY A 156 -22.14 15.17 6.91
C GLY A 156 -22.73 13.77 6.73
N GLY A 157 -21.96 12.71 6.97
CA GLY A 157 -22.45 11.33 7.02
C GLY A 157 -23.15 10.97 8.34
N LEU A 158 -23.71 9.77 8.40
CA LEU A 158 -24.36 9.27 9.62
C LEU A 158 -23.31 8.92 10.69
N ARG A 159 -23.68 9.04 11.96
CA ARG A 159 -22.81 8.61 13.07
C ARG A 159 -22.53 7.12 12.96
N GLY A 160 -21.24 6.75 12.97
CA GLY A 160 -20.81 5.36 12.81
C GLY A 160 -20.77 4.89 11.35
N GLN A 161 -21.03 5.77 10.39
CA GLN A 161 -20.75 5.49 8.98
C GLN A 161 -19.26 5.65 8.72
N GLU A 162 -18.65 4.61 8.18
CA GLU A 162 -17.22 4.55 7.89
C GLU A 162 -17.01 4.22 6.42
N ASP A 163 -16.17 4.99 5.75
CA ASP A 163 -15.80 4.73 4.36
C ASP A 163 -14.28 4.52 4.25
N LYS A 164 -13.89 3.55 3.42
CA LYS A 164 -12.47 3.29 3.15
C LYS A 164 -11.90 4.37 2.24
N ILE A 165 -10.79 4.98 2.66
CA ILE A 165 -10.07 5.99 1.87
C ILE A 165 -8.82 5.45 1.20
N ALA A 166 -8.20 4.40 1.77
CA ALA A 166 -7.01 3.78 1.21
C ALA A 166 -7.03 2.26 1.34
N ALA A 167 -6.59 1.58 0.28
CA ALA A 167 -6.35 0.15 0.26
C ALA A 167 -4.87 -0.16 0.47
N ILE A 168 -4.59 -1.27 1.14
CA ILE A 168 -3.24 -1.80 1.30
C ILE A 168 -3.25 -3.24 0.82
N GLY A 169 -2.31 -3.58 -0.06
CA GLY A 169 -2.15 -4.92 -0.59
C GLY A 169 -0.72 -5.12 -1.00
N VAL A 170 0.00 -5.94 -0.23
CA VAL A 170 1.42 -6.20 -0.42
C VAL A 170 1.67 -7.64 -0.82
N ARG A 171 2.78 -7.87 -1.51
CA ARG A 171 3.36 -9.20 -1.71
C ARG A 171 4.81 -9.16 -1.26
N VAL A 172 5.29 -10.25 -0.69
CA VAL A 172 6.69 -10.39 -0.27
C VAL A 172 7.28 -11.61 -0.95
N ARG A 173 8.39 -11.42 -1.66
CA ARG A 173 9.15 -12.51 -2.29
C ARG A 173 10.58 -12.48 -1.78
N ARG A 174 10.98 -13.55 -1.08
CA ARG A 174 12.32 -13.66 -0.47
C ARG A 174 12.70 -12.42 0.35
N TRP A 175 11.76 -11.96 1.18
CA TRP A 175 11.87 -10.78 2.04
C TRP A 175 11.92 -9.41 1.35
N VAL A 176 11.80 -9.34 0.02
CA VAL A 176 11.62 -8.06 -0.67
C VAL A 176 10.12 -7.82 -0.92
N SER A 177 9.60 -6.68 -0.49
CA SER A 177 8.21 -6.30 -0.71
C SER A 177 7.98 -5.76 -2.12
N PHE A 178 6.74 -5.85 -2.61
CA PHE A 178 6.23 -5.13 -3.77
C PHE A 178 4.71 -5.06 -3.72
N HIS A 179 4.10 -4.31 -4.64
CA HIS A 179 2.82 -3.63 -4.44
C HIS A 179 2.92 -2.61 -3.30
N GLY A 180 1.84 -2.30 -2.59
CA GLY A 180 1.87 -1.25 -1.55
C GLY A 180 0.48 -0.73 -1.24
N ILE A 181 0.31 0.58 -1.40
CA ILE A 181 -0.91 1.30 -1.03
C ILE A 181 -1.60 1.91 -2.25
N ALA A 182 -2.89 2.17 -2.12
CA ALA A 182 -3.67 2.95 -3.07
C ALA A 182 -4.57 3.92 -2.29
N LEU A 183 -4.27 5.22 -2.38
CA LEU A 183 -4.98 6.30 -1.70
C LEU A 183 -5.93 7.01 -2.68
N ASN A 184 -7.20 7.11 -2.31
CA ASN A 184 -8.20 7.77 -3.15
C ASN A 184 -8.09 9.30 -2.99
N VAL A 185 -7.65 10.00 -4.05
CA VAL A 185 -7.58 11.46 -4.10
C VAL A 185 -8.89 12.01 -4.67
N GLU A 186 -9.14 11.72 -5.94
CA GLU A 186 -10.37 12.06 -6.66
C GLU A 186 -10.80 11.01 -7.72
N PRO A 187 -10.70 9.70 -7.44
CA PRO A 187 -11.13 8.73 -8.44
C PRO A 187 -12.66 8.79 -8.62
N ASP A 188 -13.14 8.32 -9.77
CA ASP A 188 -14.56 8.01 -9.93
C ASP A 188 -14.93 6.85 -8.99
N LEU A 189 -15.53 7.19 -7.84
CA LEU A 189 -15.91 6.22 -6.81
C LEU A 189 -16.98 5.23 -7.30
N SER A 190 -17.75 5.56 -8.36
CA SER A 190 -18.70 4.62 -8.95
C SER A 190 -18.00 3.42 -9.58
N HIS A 191 -16.70 3.50 -9.88
CA HIS A 191 -15.94 2.39 -10.44
C HIS A 191 -15.78 1.23 -9.45
N PHE A 192 -15.89 1.48 -8.15
CA PHE A 192 -15.87 0.42 -7.14
C PHE A 192 -17.14 -0.45 -7.15
N THR A 193 -18.25 0.01 -7.75
CA THR A 193 -19.52 -0.75 -7.78
C THR A 193 -19.46 -2.05 -8.62
N GLY A 194 -18.44 -2.22 -9.46
CA GLY A 194 -18.21 -3.46 -10.19
C GLY A 194 -17.55 -4.57 -9.36
N ILE A 195 -17.22 -4.30 -8.08
CA ILE A 195 -16.60 -5.26 -7.17
C ILE A 195 -17.21 -5.15 -5.76
N VAL A 196 -17.08 -6.22 -4.97
CA VAL A 196 -17.29 -6.21 -3.52
C VAL A 196 -15.93 -6.08 -2.83
N PRO A 197 -15.51 -4.88 -2.39
CA PRO A 197 -14.24 -4.71 -1.70
C PRO A 197 -14.31 -5.32 -0.30
N CYS A 198 -13.31 -6.13 0.05
CA CYS A 198 -13.14 -6.69 1.40
C CYS A 198 -14.32 -7.55 1.93
N GLY A 199 -15.18 -8.09 1.05
CA GLY A 199 -16.18 -9.11 1.39
C GLY A 199 -17.33 -8.65 2.30
N ILE A 200 -17.45 -7.35 2.53
CA ILE A 200 -18.47 -6.74 3.38
C ILE A 200 -19.13 -5.61 2.58
N ASN A 201 -20.40 -5.78 2.23
CA ASN A 201 -21.20 -4.80 1.47
C ASN A 201 -21.64 -3.57 2.31
N GLU A 202 -21.32 -3.55 3.60
CA GLU A 202 -21.87 -2.57 4.56
C GLU A 202 -21.09 -1.25 4.63
N HIS A 203 -19.91 -1.15 4.01
CA HIS A 203 -19.08 0.04 4.08
C HIS A 203 -18.75 0.62 2.71
N GLY A 204 -18.75 1.95 2.62
CA GLY A 204 -18.46 2.66 1.39
C GLY A 204 -16.96 2.85 1.13
N VAL A 205 -16.69 3.52 0.02
CA VAL A 205 -15.37 4.06 -0.33
C VAL A 205 -15.50 5.59 -0.41
N THR A 206 -14.46 6.29 0.03
CA THR A 206 -14.39 7.75 -0.04
C THR A 206 -13.06 8.17 -0.65
N SER A 207 -12.90 9.45 -0.91
CA SER A 207 -11.65 10.08 -1.36
C SER A 207 -11.43 11.39 -0.62
N LEU A 208 -10.23 11.97 -0.77
CA LEU A 208 -9.90 13.29 -0.25
C LEU A 208 -10.91 14.34 -0.76
N VAL A 209 -11.16 14.38 -2.06
CA VAL A 209 -12.12 15.32 -2.68
C VAL A 209 -13.57 15.05 -2.25
N ALA A 210 -13.99 13.78 -2.10
CA ALA A 210 -15.32 13.44 -1.62
C ALA A 210 -15.56 13.80 -0.14
N LEU A 211 -14.49 14.05 0.63
CA LEU A 211 -14.55 14.60 1.98
C LEU A 211 -14.54 16.14 1.99
N GLY A 212 -14.52 16.80 0.81
CA GLY A 212 -14.51 18.26 0.69
C GLY A 212 -13.12 18.89 0.70
N HIS A 213 -12.06 18.09 0.51
CA HIS A 213 -10.68 18.59 0.44
C HIS A 213 -10.19 18.63 -1.02
N PRO A 214 -10.14 19.81 -1.67
CA PRO A 214 -9.71 19.94 -3.06
C PRO A 214 -8.18 19.87 -3.16
N VAL A 215 -7.62 18.68 -2.96
CA VAL A 215 -6.18 18.41 -2.98
C VAL A 215 -5.76 17.82 -4.31
N THR A 216 -4.57 18.20 -4.78
CA THR A 216 -4.00 17.69 -6.03
C THR A 216 -3.17 16.43 -5.79
N MET A 217 -2.79 15.75 -6.88
CA MET A 217 -1.88 14.60 -6.81
C MET A 217 -0.51 15.01 -6.24
N ASP A 218 0.00 16.18 -6.64
CA ASP A 218 1.29 16.73 -6.18
C ASP A 218 1.28 17.06 -4.68
N ASP A 219 0.14 17.54 -4.15
CA ASP A 219 -0.03 17.76 -2.72
C ASP A 219 0.09 16.44 -1.95
N VAL A 220 -0.56 15.39 -2.47
CA VAL A 220 -0.53 14.04 -1.88
C VAL A 220 0.86 13.43 -1.94
N ASP A 221 1.59 13.60 -3.05
CA ASP A 221 2.99 13.18 -3.16
C ASP A 221 3.88 13.84 -2.13
N SER A 222 3.74 15.16 -2.00
CA SER A 222 4.51 15.95 -1.05
C SER A 222 4.25 15.48 0.37
N ALA A 223 2.99 15.20 0.73
CA ALA A 223 2.61 14.66 2.02
C ALA A 223 3.14 13.24 2.28
N LEU A 224 3.06 12.35 1.28
CA LEU A 224 3.61 10.99 1.35
C LEU A 224 5.13 11.02 1.55
N ILE A 225 5.85 11.84 0.79
CA ILE A 225 7.31 11.98 0.91
C ILE A 225 7.67 12.56 2.28
N ALA A 226 6.96 13.59 2.74
CA ALA A 226 7.22 14.23 4.03
C ALA A 226 6.95 13.30 5.23
N ALA A 227 5.93 12.44 5.14
CA ALA A 227 5.60 11.46 6.18
C ALA A 227 6.56 10.26 6.21
N TRP A 228 7.35 10.03 5.15
CA TRP A 228 8.19 8.84 5.07
C TRP A 228 9.23 8.71 6.20
N PRO A 229 10.05 9.73 6.53
CA PRO A 229 11.10 9.58 7.53
C PRO A 229 10.59 9.29 8.93
N THR A 230 9.39 9.79 9.28
CA THR A 230 8.78 9.59 10.61
C THR A 230 8.28 8.15 10.79
N VAL A 231 8.05 7.43 9.70
CA VAL A 231 7.55 6.05 9.72
C VAL A 231 8.64 5.04 9.39
N PHE A 232 9.39 5.27 8.31
CA PHE A 232 10.36 4.31 7.77
C PHE A 232 11.83 4.68 8.00
N GLY A 233 12.09 5.81 8.70
CA GLY A 233 13.44 6.25 9.08
C GLY A 233 14.03 5.49 10.28
N GLY A 234 13.19 4.81 11.06
CA GLY A 234 13.58 3.99 12.22
C GLY A 234 13.55 2.47 11.94
N PRO A 235 13.74 1.64 12.98
CA PRO A 235 13.31 0.24 12.91
C PRO A 235 11.79 0.16 12.67
N MET A 236 11.33 -0.92 12.04
CA MET A 236 9.87 -1.14 11.90
C MET A 236 9.24 -1.16 13.28
N ARG A 237 8.09 -0.49 13.44
CA ARG A 237 7.42 -0.41 14.75
C ARG A 237 7.08 -1.82 15.22
N GLY A 238 7.15 -2.12 16.52
CA GLY A 238 6.69 -3.39 17.10
C GLY A 238 5.21 -3.36 17.49
N GLU A 239 4.69 -4.43 18.09
CA GLU A 239 3.33 -4.43 18.67
C GLU A 239 3.20 -3.53 19.92
N ASP A 240 4.31 -3.03 20.48
CA ASP A 240 4.37 -2.42 21.83
C ASP A 240 4.39 -0.88 21.90
N GLU A 241 3.97 -0.13 20.87
CA GLU A 241 4.06 1.35 20.90
C GLU A 241 2.74 2.14 20.94
N SER A 242 1.58 1.52 21.21
CA SER A 242 0.38 2.29 21.58
C SER A 242 -0.71 1.45 22.26
N ASP A 243 -0.77 1.49 23.60
CA ASP A 243 -2.03 1.56 24.36
C ASP A 243 -1.81 1.90 25.86
N THR A 244 -0.90 2.85 26.13
CA THR A 244 -0.83 3.52 27.44
C THR A 244 -0.72 5.01 27.21
N ASP A 245 -1.84 5.63 26.85
CA ASP A 245 -2.26 6.94 27.34
C ASP A 245 -3.67 7.23 26.81
N ALA A 246 -4.65 6.75 27.59
CA ALA A 246 -6.02 7.22 27.61
C ALA A 246 -6.53 7.15 29.06
#